data_AF-A0A967M4M4-F1
#
_entry.id   AF-A0A967M4M4-F1
#
_cell.length_a   1.000
_cell.length_b   1.000
_cell.length_c   1.000
_cell.angle_alpha   90.00
_cell.angle_beta   90.00
_cell.angle_gamma   90.00
#
_symmetry.space_group_name_H-M   'P 1'
#
loop_
_entity.id
_entity.type
_entity.pdbx_description
1 polymer ?
#
loop_
_entity_poly.entity_id
_entity_poly.type
_entity_poly.pdbx_seq_one_letter_code
_entity_poly.pdbx_strand_id
1 'polypeptide(L)' 'SRDPFTPHVSEEEGETWMYGRGAGDMKGGTISYLWALAALQELDLEPASKVICQSPVEEECTGNGTLA' A
#
# COMPACT_ATOMS: atom_id res chain seq x y z
N SER A 1 -3.10 -17.59 -17.82
CA SER A 1 -2.72 -16.43 -16.97
C SER A 1 -3.87 -15.44 -16.97
N ARG A 2 -4.09 -14.74 -15.84
CA ARG A 2 -5.02 -13.59 -15.79
C ARG A 2 -4.26 -12.30 -16.13
N ASP A 3 -4.99 -11.25 -16.48
CA ASP A 3 -4.41 -9.92 -16.70
C ASP A 3 -3.82 -9.38 -15.38
N PRO A 4 -2.52 -9.04 -15.32
CA PRO A 4 -1.89 -8.55 -14.09
C PRO A 4 -2.47 -7.22 -13.57
N PHE A 5 -3.16 -6.43 -14.39
CA PHE A 5 -3.75 -5.14 -13.98
C PHE A 5 -5.24 -5.22 -13.67
N THR A 6 -5.84 -6.41 -13.76
CA THR A 6 -7.19 -6.67 -13.24
C THR A 6 -7.08 -7.33 -11.86
N PRO A 7 -7.25 -6.57 -10.77
CA PRO A 7 -7.06 -7.13 -9.43
C PRO A 7 -8.16 -8.15 -9.11
N HIS A 8 -7.80 -9.19 -8.36
CA HIS A 8 -8.77 -10.13 -7.81
C HIS A 8 -8.30 -10.68 -6.47
N VAL A 9 -9.27 -11.15 -5.69
CA VAL A 9 -9.04 -11.84 -4.43
C VAL A 9 -9.43 -13.31 -4.62
N SER A 10 -8.62 -14.23 -4.11
CA SER A 10 -8.93 -15.67 -4.08
C SER A 10 -8.59 -16.26 -2.72
N GLU A 11 -9.24 -17.37 -2.41
CA GLU A 11 -8.90 -18.22 -1.27
C GLU A 11 -8.10 -19.42 -1.78
N GLU A 12 -6.89 -19.59 -1.24
CA GLU A 12 -5.96 -20.65 -1.62
C GLU A 12 -5.33 -21.22 -0.36
N GLU A 13 -5.35 -22.55 -0.24
CA GLU A 13 -4.80 -23.28 0.92
C GLU A 13 -5.36 -22.82 2.30
N GLY A 14 -6.56 -22.26 2.32
CA GLY A 14 -7.20 -21.74 3.53
C GLY A 14 -6.81 -20.28 3.86
N GLU A 15 -6.06 -19.62 3.00
CA GLU A 15 -5.66 -18.23 3.12
C GLU A 15 -6.30 -17.35 2.05
N THR A 16 -6.53 -16.07 2.35
CA THR A 16 -7.03 -15.09 1.37
C THR A 16 -5.87 -14.31 0.76
N TRP A 17 -5.76 -14.37 -0.57
CA TRP A 17 -4.72 -13.72 -1.34
C TRP A 17 -5.30 -12.63 -2.25
N MET A 18 -4.59 -11.51 -2.36
CA MET A 18 -4.87 -10.47 -3.36
C MET A 18 -3.84 -10.55 -4.48
N TYR A 19 -4.34 -10.70 -5.70
CA TYR A 19 -3.53 -10.79 -6.91
C TYR A 19 -3.67 -9.54 -7.76
N GLY A 20 -2.54 -9.01 -8.20
CA GLY A 20 -2.43 -7.88 -9.11
C GLY A 20 -1.02 -7.29 -9.11
N ARG A 21 -0.58 -6.70 -10.23
CA ARG A 21 0.69 -5.98 -10.31
C ARG A 21 0.65 -4.80 -9.34
N GLY A 22 1.62 -4.81 -8.43
CA GLY A 22 1.74 -3.81 -7.39
C GLY A 22 1.04 -4.16 -6.08
N ALA A 23 0.29 -5.26 -6.00
CA ALA A 23 -0.44 -5.63 -4.78
C ALA A 23 0.52 -5.86 -3.60
N GLY A 24 1.56 -6.69 -3.80
CA GLY A 24 2.63 -6.89 -2.82
C GLY A 24 3.68 -5.77 -2.82
N ASP A 25 4.02 -5.25 -4.00
CA ASP A 25 5.15 -4.33 -4.19
C ASP A 25 4.79 -3.09 -5.02
N MET A 26 4.48 -1.94 -4.42
CA MET A 26 4.25 -1.74 -2.98
C MET A 26 2.91 -1.05 -2.67
N LYS A 27 1.92 -1.14 -3.58
CA LYS A 27 0.61 -0.49 -3.37
C LYS A 27 -0.10 -1.01 -2.11
N GLY A 28 0.06 -2.30 -1.79
CA GLY A 28 -0.44 -2.86 -0.54
C GLY A 28 0.18 -2.17 0.68
N GLY A 29 1.51 -2.03 0.71
CA GLY A 29 2.22 -1.30 1.76
C GLY A 29 1.79 0.18 1.86
N THR A 30 1.63 0.86 0.73
CA THR A 30 1.15 2.26 0.69
C THR A 30 -0.24 2.41 1.32
N ILE A 31 -1.16 1.52 0.97
CA ILE A 31 -2.52 1.54 1.51
C ILE A 31 -2.53 1.15 2.99
N SER A 32 -1.68 0.22 3.43
CA SER A 32 -1.58 -0.18 4.85
C SER A 32 -1.25 0.99 5.79
N TYR A 33 -0.29 1.86 5.45
CA TYR A 33 0.01 3.00 6.34
C TYR A 33 -1.11 4.06 6.31
N LEU A 34 -1.80 4.23 5.17
CA LEU A 34 -2.95 5.13 5.09
C LEU A 34 -4.12 4.62 5.95
N TRP A 35 -4.36 3.30 5.95
CA TRP A 35 -5.35 2.68 6.84
C TRP A 35 -4.99 2.82 8.30
N ALA A 36 -3.70 2.76 8.67
CA ALA A 36 -3.29 3.02 10.05
C ALA A 36 -3.65 4.45 10.51
N LEU A 37 -3.50 5.44 9.63
CA LEU A 37 -3.92 6.82 9.91
C LEU A 37 -5.45 6.96 9.93
N ALA A 38 -6.16 6.29 9.02
CA ALA A 38 -7.63 6.27 9.01
C ALA A 38 -8.19 5.64 10.30
N ALA A 39 -7.58 4.56 10.80
CA ALA A 39 -7.98 3.93 12.05
C ALA A 39 -7.82 4.87 13.27
N LEU A 40 -6.80 5.72 13.29
CA LEU A 40 -6.69 6.76 14.33
C LEU A 40 -7.86 7.75 14.23
N GLN A 41 -8.19 8.20 13.02
CA GLN A 41 -9.32 9.11 12.79
C GLN A 41 -10.66 8.51 13.22
N GLU A 42 -10.89 7.23 12.93
CA GLU A 42 -12.11 6.50 13.36
C GLU A 42 -12.24 6.40 14.88
N LEU A 43 -11.11 6.41 15.60
CA LEU A 43 -11.05 6.41 17.07
C LEU A 43 -11.07 7.82 17.68
N ASP A 44 -11.27 8.87 16.86
CA ASP A 44 -11.20 10.28 17.27
C ASP A 44 -9.82 10.66 17.86
N LEU A 45 -8.76 10.03 17.33
CA LEU A 45 -7.36 10.27 17.69
C LEU A 45 -6.60 10.95 16.55
N GLU A 46 -5.48 11.57 16.91
CA GLU A 46 -4.52 12.16 15.96
C GLU A 46 -3.12 11.53 16.10
N PRO A 47 -2.28 11.59 15.05
CA PRO A 47 -0.88 11.18 15.17
C PRO A 47 -0.15 11.98 16.26
N ALA A 48 0.70 11.30 17.04
CA ALA A 48 1.43 11.92 18.16
C ALA A 48 2.42 13.02 17.76
N SER A 49 2.70 13.17 16.46
CA SER A 49 3.47 14.27 15.89
C SER A 49 3.18 14.38 14.39
N LYS A 50 3.77 15.38 13.71
CA LYS A 50 3.60 15.60 12.28
C LYS A 50 4.02 14.36 11.48
N VAL A 51 3.10 13.85 10.66
CA VAL A 51 3.36 12.76 9.69
C VAL A 51 3.38 13.35 8.28
N ILE A 52 4.37 12.97 7.48
CA ILE A 52 4.44 13.28 6.05
C ILE A 52 4.32 11.97 5.29
N CYS A 53 3.22 11.79 4.57
CA CYS A 53 2.99 10.62 3.73
C CYS A 53 3.62 10.84 2.36
N GLN A 54 4.59 10.00 1.99
CA GLN A 54 5.28 10.08 0.71
C GLN A 54 4.98 8.84 -0.14
N SER A 55 4.72 9.06 -1.42
CA SER A 55 4.60 8.01 -2.44
C SER A 55 5.53 8.38 -3.59
N PRO A 56 6.84 8.10 -3.45
CA PRO A 56 7.81 8.47 -4.48
C PRO A 56 7.61 7.64 -5.75
N VAL A 57 7.86 8.27 -6.88
CA VAL A 57 7.99 7.58 -8.17
C VAL A 57 9.42 7.03 -8.32
N GLU A 58 9.64 6.29 -9.41
CA GLU A 58 10.97 5.81 -9.83
C GLU A 58 11.64 4.79 -8.91
N GLU A 59 11.03 4.35 -7.80
CA GLU A 59 11.63 3.33 -6.90
C GLU A 59 12.07 2.07 -7.67
N GLU A 60 11.20 1.57 -8.55
CA GLU A 60 11.42 0.40 -9.42
C GLU A 60 12.45 0.61 -10.55
N CYS A 61 12.98 1.83 -10.72
CA CYS A 61 13.89 2.15 -11.84
C CYS A 61 15.18 2.85 -11.40
N THR A 62 15.08 3.96 -10.68
CA THR A 62 16.24 4.80 -10.34
C THR A 62 16.26 5.30 -8.89
N GLY A 63 15.12 5.36 -8.20
CA GLY A 63 14.98 5.90 -6.85
C GLY A 63 15.04 7.42 -6.75
N ASN A 64 15.00 8.14 -7.88
CA ASN A 64 15.12 9.61 -7.91
C ASN A 64 13.98 10.34 -7.16
N GLY A 65 12.86 9.67 -6.89
CA GLY A 65 11.78 10.23 -6.08
C GLY A 65 12.02 10.17 -4.56
N THR A 66 12.98 9.37 -4.07
CA THR A 66 13.15 9.07 -2.64
C THR A 66 14.00 10.09 -1.89
N LEU A 67 14.96 10.72 -2.56
CA LEU A 67 15.84 11.75 -1.99
C LEU A 67 15.42 13.13 -2.50
N ALA A 68 14.87 13.96 -1.60
CA ALA A 68 14.66 15.39 -1.81
C ALA A 68 15.37 16.18 -0.71
#